data_AF-Q54AP7-F1
#
_entry.id   AF-Q54AP7-F1
#
_cell.length_a   1.000
_cell.length_b   1.000
_cell.length_c   1.000
_cell.angle_alpha   90.00
_cell.angle_beta   90.00
_cell.angle_gamma   90.00
#
_symmetry.space_group_name_H-M   'P 1'
#
loop_
_entity.id
_entity.type
_entity.pdbx_description
1 polymer ?
#
loop_
_entity_poly.entity_id
_entity_poly.type
_entity_poly.pdbx_seq_one_letter_code
_entity_poly.pdbx_strand_id
1 'polypeptide(L)'
;VRLTSYLPRWKANNRKKSDGESISNKELSITLTDKVQLMKDRKIGFTMQWVKGHAGHCGNMLADYMATRGVFCGRHGDENHIQIKDAAEHEK
;
A
#
# COMPACT_ATOMS: atom_id res chain seq x y z
N VAL A 1 7.91 -9.49 7.70
CA VAL A 1 9.01 -9.39 6.72
C VAL A 1 8.94 -8.04 6.02
N ARG A 2 10.05 -7.32 5.82
CA ARG A 2 10.01 -5.92 5.36
C ARG A 2 9.87 -5.86 3.84
N LEU A 3 8.97 -5.00 3.34
CA LEU A 3 8.82 -4.73 1.90
C LEU A 3 10.17 -4.36 1.26
N THR A 4 10.99 -3.57 1.96
CA THR A 4 12.35 -3.20 1.54
C THR A 4 13.28 -4.40 1.30
N SER A 5 13.07 -5.53 1.96
CA SER A 5 13.91 -6.73 1.79
C SER A 5 13.59 -7.50 0.50
N TYR A 6 12.34 -7.45 0.02
CA TYR A 6 11.92 -8.16 -1.18
C TYR A 6 12.09 -7.37 -2.47
N LEU A 7 11.92 -6.04 -2.42
CA LEU A 7 11.99 -5.19 -3.61
C LEU A 7 13.26 -5.41 -4.45
N PRO A 8 14.47 -5.50 -3.87
CA PRO A 8 15.67 -5.79 -4.65
C PRO A 8 15.66 -7.19 -5.28
N ARG A 9 15.17 -8.20 -4.54
CA ARG A 9 15.11 -9.59 -5.01
C ARG A 9 14.11 -9.78 -6.13
N TRP A 10 12.92 -9.18 -6.03
CA TRP A 10 11.90 -9.26 -7.07
C TRP A 10 12.34 -8.54 -8.34
N LYS A 11 13.04 -7.40 -8.22
CA LYS A 11 13.62 -6.70 -9.37
C LYS A 11 14.70 -7.55 -10.04
N ALA A 12 15.59 -8.17 -9.27
CA ALA A 12 16.65 -9.04 -9.81
C ALA A 12 16.12 -10.30 -10.50
N ASN A 13 15.09 -10.94 -9.94
CA ASN A 13 14.57 -12.21 -10.46
C ASN A 13 13.50 -12.04 -11.54
N ASN A 14 13.38 -10.87 -12.19
CA ASN A 14 12.31 -10.58 -13.15
C ASN A 14 10.90 -10.92 -12.61
N ARG A 15 10.71 -10.80 -11.29
CA ARG A 15 9.48 -11.16 -10.56
C ARG A 15 9.05 -12.61 -10.77
N LYS A 16 10.03 -13.51 -10.91
CA LYS A 16 9.82 -14.95 -10.93
C LYS A 16 10.11 -15.57 -9.56
N LYS A 17 9.33 -16.58 -9.21
CA LYS A 17 9.62 -17.50 -8.11
C LYS A 17 10.76 -18.43 -8.53
N SER A 18 11.26 -19.26 -7.59
CA SER A 18 12.31 -20.24 -7.86
C SER A 18 11.89 -21.34 -8.85
N ASP A 19 10.59 -21.62 -8.96
CA ASP A 19 10.00 -22.57 -9.91
C ASP A 19 9.91 -22.03 -11.36
N GLY A 20 10.30 -20.76 -11.59
CA GLY A 20 10.23 -20.10 -12.89
C GLY A 20 8.89 -19.42 -13.19
N GLU A 21 7.86 -19.64 -12.37
CA GLU A 21 6.57 -18.96 -12.49
C GLU A 21 6.66 -17.50 -12.06
N SER A 22 5.72 -16.68 -12.53
CA SER A 22 5.58 -15.31 -12.03
C SER A 22 5.06 -15.30 -10.59
N ILE A 23 5.52 -14.34 -9.78
CA ILE A 23 4.94 -14.11 -8.45
C ILE A 23 3.47 -13.67 -8.58
N SER A 24 2.63 -14.06 -7.62
CA SER A 24 1.27 -13.54 -7.51
C SER A 24 1.30 -12.01 -7.39
N ASN A 25 0.31 -11.33 -7.96
CA ASN A 25 0.22 -9.86 -7.97
C ASN A 25 1.44 -9.17 -8.63
N LYS A 26 2.01 -9.80 -9.67
CA LYS A 26 3.17 -9.28 -10.42
C LYS A 26 3.00 -7.81 -10.82
N GLU A 27 1.86 -7.44 -11.38
CA GLU A 27 1.58 -6.07 -11.82
C GLU A 27 1.58 -5.06 -10.66
N LEU A 28 0.93 -5.40 -9.53
CA LEU A 28 0.96 -4.55 -8.33
C LEU A 28 2.38 -4.41 -7.77
N SER A 29 3.15 -5.50 -7.79
CA SER A 29 4.57 -5.46 -7.43
C SER A 29 5.36 -4.58 -8.40
N ILE A 30 5.00 -4.52 -9.69
CA ILE A 30 5.62 -3.64 -10.69
C ILE A 30 5.42 -2.20 -10.30
N THR A 31 4.16 -1.81 -10.21
CA THR A 31 3.78 -0.46 -9.82
C THR A 31 4.44 -0.06 -8.51
N LEU A 32 4.41 -0.91 -7.48
CA LEU A 32 5.00 -0.59 -6.18
C LEU A 32 6.53 -0.36 -6.26
N THR A 33 7.24 -1.24 -6.96
CA THR A 33 8.71 -1.12 -7.10
C THR A 33 9.09 0.15 -7.86
N ASP A 34 8.35 0.47 -8.92
CA ASP A 34 8.61 1.65 -9.76
C ASP A 34 8.33 2.94 -8.98
N LYS A 35 7.26 2.98 -8.17
CA LYS A 35 6.98 4.13 -7.30
C LYS A 35 8.04 4.31 -6.22
N VAL A 36 8.52 3.22 -5.61
CA VAL A 36 9.63 3.29 -4.63
C VAL A 36 10.92 3.77 -5.30
N GLN A 37 11.21 3.33 -6.52
CA GLN A 37 12.37 3.84 -7.28
C GLN A 37 12.22 5.32 -7.58
N LEU A 38 11.05 5.75 -8.05
CA LEU A 38 10.75 7.16 -8.31
C LEU A 38 10.95 8.04 -7.05
N MET A 39 10.53 7.57 -5.88
CA MET A 39 10.77 8.29 -4.61
C MET A 39 12.27 8.41 -4.31
N LYS A 40 13.05 7.34 -4.53
CA LYS A 40 14.51 7.38 -4.36
C LYS A 40 15.19 8.35 -5.32
N ASP A 41 14.80 8.31 -6.60
CA ASP A 41 15.35 9.19 -7.64
C ASP A 41 15.06 10.66 -7.33
N ARG A 42 13.89 10.94 -6.75
CA ARG A 42 13.48 12.27 -6.26
C ARG A 42 14.04 12.62 -4.88
N LYS A 43 14.86 11.76 -4.27
CA LYS A 43 15.42 11.92 -2.92
C LYS A 43 14.35 12.14 -1.83
N ILE A 44 13.17 11.56 -2.02
CA ILE A 44 12.09 11.59 -1.04
C ILE A 44 12.37 10.49 -0.01
N GLY A 45 12.66 10.89 1.22
CA GLY A 45 12.79 9.97 2.35
C GLY A 45 11.42 9.42 2.75
N PHE A 46 11.33 8.12 2.98
CA PHE A 46 10.15 7.49 3.57
C PHE A 46 10.58 6.46 4.61
N THR A 47 9.74 6.26 5.62
CA THR A 47 9.90 5.18 6.59
C THR A 47 8.71 4.24 6.51
N MET A 48 8.93 2.97 6.83
CA MET A 48 7.86 1.98 6.93
C MET A 48 7.85 1.43 8.35
N GLN A 49 6.72 1.58 9.01
CA GLN A 49 6.50 1.09 10.36
C GLN A 49 5.41 0.02 10.29
N TRP A 50 5.70 -1.14 10.85
CA TRP A 50 4.69 -2.18 11.02
C TRP A 50 3.91 -1.88 12.29
N VAL A 51 2.66 -1.49 12.14
CA VAL A 51 1.73 -1.24 13.24
C VAL A 51 0.92 -2.50 13.52
N LYS A 52 0.68 -2.82 14.80
CA LYS A 52 -0.05 -4.03 15.21
C LYS A 52 -1.55 -3.73 15.25
N GLY A 53 -2.27 -4.13 14.21
CA GLY A 53 -3.73 -4.01 14.16
C GLY A 53 -4.23 -2.56 14.31
N HIS A 54 -5.48 -2.43 14.76
CA HIS A 54 -6.19 -1.14 14.81
C HIS A 54 -5.91 -0.29 16.06
N ALA A 55 -5.13 -0.77 17.02
CA ALA A 55 -4.95 -0.09 18.30
C ALA A 55 -3.85 1.00 18.22
N GLY A 56 -4.26 2.27 18.27
CA GLY A 56 -3.39 3.39 18.64
C GLY A 56 -2.86 4.28 17.52
N HIS A 57 -3.27 4.08 16.26
CA HIS A 57 -2.87 4.94 15.15
C HIS A 57 -4.09 5.44 14.37
N CYS A 58 -4.47 6.70 14.59
CA CYS A 58 -5.60 7.38 13.95
C CYS A 58 -5.57 7.22 12.41
N GLY A 59 -4.42 7.44 11.78
CA GLY A 59 -4.25 7.27 10.34
C GLY A 59 -4.46 5.84 9.85
N ASN A 60 -4.08 4.82 10.63
CA ASN A 60 -4.33 3.42 10.29
C ASN A 60 -5.81 3.06 10.42
N MET A 61 -6.48 3.56 11.47
CA MET A 61 -7.93 3.38 11.64
C MET A 61 -8.70 4.05 10.50
N LEU A 62 -8.33 5.28 10.12
CA LEU A 62 -8.95 5.97 9.00
C LEU A 62 -8.71 5.24 7.68
N ALA A 63 -7.49 4.76 7.43
CA ALA A 63 -7.17 3.99 6.23
C ALA A 63 -8.01 2.70 6.13
N ASP A 64 -8.20 1.99 7.24
CA ASP A 64 -9.04 0.79 7.31
C ASP A 64 -10.53 1.09 7.05
N TYR A 65 -11.06 2.15 7.66
CA TYR A 65 -12.42 2.64 7.41
C TYR A 65 -12.63 3.00 5.94
N MET A 66 -11.69 3.77 5.37
CA MET A 66 -11.75 4.19 3.96
C MET A 66 -11.62 3.00 3.00
N ALA A 67 -10.76 2.02 3.30
CA ALA A 67 -10.65 0.80 2.51
C ALA A 67 -11.96 0.00 2.51
N THR A 68 -12.61 -0.13 3.67
CA THR A 68 -13.92 -0.79 3.79
C THR A 68 -15.01 -0.08 2.99
N ARG A 69 -15.07 1.26 3.09
CA ARG A 69 -15.99 2.06 2.28
C ARG A 69 -15.72 1.92 0.78
N GLY A 70 -14.45 1.91 0.37
CA GLY A 70 -14.07 1.70 -1.04
C GLY A 70 -14.60 0.39 -1.60
N VAL A 71 -14.56 -0.70 -0.80
CA VAL A 71 -15.15 -1.99 -1.18
C VAL A 71 -16.67 -1.90 -1.33
N PHE A 72 -17.35 -1.23 -0.39
CA PHE A 72 -18.80 -1.06 -0.46
C PHE A 72 -19.21 -0.27 -1.71
N CYS A 73 -18.57 0.88 -1.94
CA CYS A 73 -18.81 1.71 -3.12
C CYS A 73 -18.55 0.96 -4.43
N GLY A 74 -17.40 0.27 -4.54
CA GLY A 74 -17.05 -0.48 -5.75
C GLY A 74 -17.96 -1.68 -6.04
N ARG A 75 -18.57 -2.29 -5.01
CA ARG A 75 -19.51 -3.42 -5.18
C ARG A 75 -20.94 -2.99 -5.47
N HIS A 76 -21.38 -1.87 -4.89
CA HIS A 76 -22.76 -1.40 -5.01
C HIS A 76 -22.93 -0.30 -6.06
N GLY A 77 -21.85 0.13 -6.71
CA GLY A 77 -21.88 1.25 -7.65
C GLY A 77 -22.22 2.57 -6.96
N ASP A 78 -21.96 2.68 -5.65
CA ASP A 78 -22.22 3.92 -4.93
C ASP A 78 -21.12 4.94 -5.26
N GLU A 79 -21.48 5.88 -6.13
CA GLU A 79 -20.64 6.97 -6.62
C GLU A 79 -20.44 8.10 -5.60
N ASN A 80 -21.00 7.95 -4.39
CA ASN A 80 -20.87 8.94 -3.33
C ASN A 80 -19.40 9.27 -3.11
N HIS A 81 -19.02 10.50 -3.44
CA HIS A 81 -17.67 11.00 -3.29
C HIS A 81 -17.28 10.92 -1.81
N ILE A 82 -16.37 10.01 -1.50
CA ILE A 82 -15.80 9.89 -0.16
C ILE A 82 -14.79 11.04 -0.02
N GLN A 83 -15.16 12.09 0.71
CA GLN A 83 -14.21 13.12 1.09
C GLN A 83 -13.18 12.53 2.05
N ILE A 84 -11.93 12.45 1.59
CA ILE A 84 -10.79 12.07 2.42
C ILE A 84 -10.44 13.29 3.26
N LYS A 85 -10.62 13.17 4.58
CA LYS A 85 -10.22 14.17 5.57
C LYS A 85 -8.87 13.80 6.19
N ASP A 86 -8.20 14.78 6.80
CA ASP A 86 -6.97 14.49 7.54
C ASP A 86 -7.29 13.55 8.71
N ALA A 87 -6.41 12.59 8.99
CA ALA A 87 -6.55 11.69 10.13
C ALA A 87 -6.60 12.46 11.46
N ALA A 88 -5.92 13.60 11.55
CA ALA A 88 -5.97 14.47 12.71
C ALA A 88 -7.38 15.06 12.96
N GLU A 89 -8.20 15.24 11.91
CA GLU A 89 -9.57 15.74 12.07
C GLU A 89 -10.51 14.72 12.72
N HIS A 90 -10.10 13.44 12.78
CA HIS A 90 -10.83 12.37 13.44
C HIS A 90 -10.47 12.19 14.93
N GLU A 91 -9.53 12.97 15.49
CA GLU A 91 -9.13 12.92 16.90
C GLU A 91 -9.97 13.84 17.84
N LYS A 92 -11.24 14.07 17.53
CA LYS A 92 -12.19 14.74 18.45
C LYS A 92 -13.02 13.73 19.21
#